data_AF-A0A812QPV3-F1
#
_entry.id   AF-A0A812QPV3-F1
#
_cell.length_a   1.000
_cell.length_b   1.000
_cell.length_c   1.000
_cell.angle_alpha   90.00
_cell.angle_beta   90.00
_cell.angle_gamma   90.00
#
_symmetry.space_group_name_H-M   'P 1'
#
loop_
_entity.id
_entity.type
_entity.pdbx_description
1 polymer ?
#
loop_
_entity_poly.entity_id
_entity_poly.type
_entity_poly.pdbx_seq_one_letter_code
_entity_poly.pdbx_strand_id
1 'polypeptide(L)'
;MKEIDGAEYGGTATPYQADMVEKAGQSSNKAQELVGKIEELMLPADYAAKVPAEYANLPRLDGRAVLEWTLTRGPDSGATKYVIDEELIEEAKFTMVIDGWSAPLSAGNFLDLVNRKFYNGLPIQRADGFIIQTGDPGADKGNGFSPGPGQPVRTIPLEVGLRGRKEALYGETVDEARLVGTEVKIPFQADGTFALARREFDNDSEPALVFMFLFESVVLSARIWVE
;
A
#
# COMPACT_ATOMS: atom_id res chain seq x y z
N MET A 1 46.69 34.44 -5.66
CA MET A 1 45.87 33.21 -5.60
C MET A 1 46.30 32.45 -4.36
N LYS A 2 45.38 32.29 -3.40
CA LYS A 2 45.54 31.34 -2.29
C LYS A 2 44.49 30.28 -2.53
N GLU A 3 44.92 29.06 -2.76
CA GLU A 3 44.05 27.88 -2.83
C GLU A 3 43.34 27.74 -1.49
N ILE A 4 42.01 27.60 -1.56
CA ILE A 4 41.17 27.28 -0.42
C ILE A 4 41.02 25.76 -0.48
N ASP A 5 41.74 25.10 0.42
CA ASP A 5 41.77 23.65 0.56
C ASP A 5 40.37 23.11 0.89
N GLY A 6 40.02 22.01 0.24
CA GLY A 6 38.71 21.37 0.33
C GLY A 6 38.53 20.72 1.70
N ALA A 7 37.77 21.37 2.58
CA ALA A 7 37.34 20.75 3.82
C ALA A 7 36.27 19.68 3.52
N GLU A 8 36.64 18.42 3.75
CA GLU A 8 35.74 17.27 3.83
C GLU A 8 34.58 17.57 4.80
N TYR A 9 33.36 17.64 4.27
CA TYR A 9 32.13 17.65 5.06
C TYR A 9 31.85 16.22 5.55
N GLY A 10 32.57 15.80 6.59
CA GLY A 10 32.42 14.52 7.25
C GLY A 10 32.29 14.69 8.77
N GLY A 11 31.33 15.50 9.23
CA GLY A 11 31.02 15.66 10.65
C GLY A 11 29.77 14.88 11.03
N THR A 12 29.86 13.98 12.00
CA THR A 12 28.67 13.38 12.64
C THR A 12 27.85 14.50 13.28
N ALA A 13 26.55 14.55 12.98
CA ALA A 13 25.65 15.57 13.49
C ALA A 13 25.71 15.59 15.03
N THR A 14 25.83 16.79 15.60
CA THR A 14 25.77 16.93 17.06
C THR A 14 24.39 16.52 17.58
N PRO A 15 24.25 16.02 18.82
CA PRO A 15 22.94 15.65 19.38
C PRO A 15 21.90 16.78 19.31
N TYR A 16 22.35 18.03 19.41
CA TYR A 16 21.50 19.22 19.23
C TYR A 16 21.03 19.40 17.78
N GLN A 17 21.89 19.17 16.80
CA GLN A 17 21.51 19.21 15.39
C GLN A 17 20.57 18.07 15.01
N ALA A 18 20.74 16.88 15.58
CA ALA A 18 19.82 15.76 15.40
C ALA A 18 18.42 16.06 15.94
N ASP A 19 18.31 16.58 17.17
CA ASP A 19 17.03 17.01 17.77
C ASP A 19 16.34 18.13 16.98
N MET A 20 17.11 19.09 16.44
CA MET A 20 16.56 20.15 15.59
C MET A 20 16.03 19.60 14.25
N VAL A 21 16.73 18.64 13.64
CA VAL A 21 16.28 17.97 12.39
C VAL A 21 15.02 17.14 12.67
N GLU A 22 14.96 16.42 13.78
CA GLU A 22 13.79 15.65 14.17
C GLU A 22 12.56 16.55 14.37
N LYS A 23 12.71 17.65 15.13
CA LYS A 23 11.64 18.64 15.35
C LYS A 23 11.19 19.31 14.05
N ALA A 24 12.13 19.61 13.15
CA ALA A 24 11.81 20.12 11.83
C ALA A 24 11.01 19.09 11.00
N GLY A 25 11.40 17.81 11.06
CA GLY A 25 10.67 16.71 10.43
C GLY A 25 9.24 16.57 10.98
N GLN A 26 9.07 16.56 12.30
CA GLN A 26 7.75 16.51 12.95
C GLN A 26 6.86 17.70 12.53
N SER A 27 7.44 18.90 12.46
CA SER A 27 6.73 20.11 12.03
C SER A 27 6.32 20.03 10.55
N SER A 28 7.19 19.51 9.68
CA SER A 28 6.90 19.25 8.27
C SER A 28 5.75 18.25 8.11
N ASN A 29 5.79 17.13 8.82
CA ASN A 29 4.74 16.11 8.77
C ASN A 29 3.39 16.67 9.20
N LYS A 30 3.37 17.46 10.27
CA LYS A 30 2.14 18.12 10.75
C LYS A 30 1.59 19.13 9.75
N ALA A 31 2.46 19.88 9.08
CA ALA A 31 2.05 20.79 8.01
C ALA A 31 1.44 20.02 6.84
N GLN A 32 2.05 18.92 6.41
CA GLN A 32 1.52 18.06 5.34
C GLN A 32 0.17 17.44 5.72
N GLU A 33 0.00 16.99 6.96
CA GLU A 33 -1.29 16.47 7.46
C GLU A 33 -2.39 17.56 7.41
N LEU A 34 -2.08 18.79 7.82
CA LEU A 34 -3.02 19.91 7.75
C LEU A 34 -3.38 20.28 6.31
N VAL A 35 -2.39 20.30 5.41
CA VAL A 35 -2.64 20.52 3.97
C VAL A 35 -3.56 19.42 3.44
N GLY A 36 -3.30 18.15 3.76
CA GLY A 36 -4.16 17.04 3.35
C GLY A 36 -5.60 17.16 3.87
N LYS A 37 -5.80 17.61 5.12
CA LYS A 37 -7.15 17.88 5.66
C LYS A 37 -7.85 19.03 4.95
N ILE A 38 -7.11 20.08 4.60
CA ILE A 38 -7.65 21.21 3.84
C ILE A 38 -8.06 20.76 2.43
N GLU A 39 -7.20 20.00 1.74
CA GLU A 39 -7.50 19.43 0.42
C GLU A 39 -8.74 18.53 0.45
N GLU A 40 -8.89 17.72 1.50
CA GLU A 40 -10.08 16.88 1.70
C GLU A 40 -11.34 17.73 1.93
N LEU A 41 -11.25 18.81 2.71
CA LEU A 41 -12.36 19.75 2.92
C LEU A 41 -12.72 20.59 1.68
N MET A 42 -11.80 20.72 0.71
CA MET A 42 -12.07 21.39 -0.56
C MET A 42 -12.90 20.53 -1.51
N LEU A 43 -12.99 19.21 -1.27
CA LEU A 43 -13.84 18.32 -2.06
C LEU A 43 -15.32 18.54 -1.70
N PRO A 44 -16.22 18.57 -2.71
CA PRO A 44 -17.66 18.53 -2.47
C PRO A 44 -18.04 17.32 -1.61
N ALA A 45 -19.04 17.47 -0.74
CA ALA A 45 -19.50 16.38 0.14
C ALA A 45 -20.06 15.16 -0.62
N ASP A 46 -20.44 15.34 -1.88
CA ASP A 46 -20.94 14.31 -2.80
C ASP A 46 -19.90 13.85 -3.82
N TYR A 47 -18.63 14.25 -3.66
CA TYR A 47 -17.57 13.85 -4.56
C TYR A 47 -17.34 12.33 -4.49
N ALA A 48 -17.50 11.67 -5.63
CA ALA A 48 -17.20 10.26 -5.81
C ALA A 48 -16.24 10.10 -6.99
N ALA A 49 -15.29 9.18 -6.87
CA ALA A 49 -14.39 8.88 -7.97
C ALA A 49 -15.19 8.33 -9.15
N LYS A 50 -14.80 8.73 -10.37
CA LYS A 50 -15.45 8.24 -11.58
C LYS A 50 -15.03 6.79 -11.81
N VAL A 51 -15.99 5.89 -11.64
CA VAL A 51 -15.85 4.46 -11.90
C VAL A 51 -16.76 4.08 -13.08
N PRO A 52 -16.28 3.29 -14.06
CA PRO A 52 -17.11 2.75 -15.12
C PRO A 52 -18.35 2.01 -14.62
N ALA A 53 -19.47 2.14 -15.32
CA ALA A 53 -20.75 1.56 -14.90
C ALA A 53 -20.72 0.02 -14.81
N GLU A 54 -19.83 -0.64 -15.56
CA GLU A 54 -19.61 -2.08 -15.53
C GLU A 54 -19.10 -2.59 -14.16
N TYR A 55 -18.45 -1.74 -13.36
CA TYR A 55 -17.95 -2.08 -12.03
C TYR A 55 -18.82 -1.51 -10.89
N ALA A 56 -20.00 -0.95 -11.21
CA ALA A 56 -20.87 -0.30 -10.21
C ALA A 56 -21.40 -1.25 -9.12
N ASN A 57 -21.34 -2.56 -9.37
CA ASN A 57 -21.72 -3.61 -8.43
C ASN A 57 -20.59 -4.02 -7.46
N LEU A 58 -19.36 -3.53 -7.66
CA LEU A 58 -18.23 -3.82 -6.78
C LEU A 58 -18.21 -2.89 -5.56
N PRO A 59 -17.69 -3.36 -4.40
CA PRO A 59 -17.47 -2.50 -3.25
C PRO A 59 -16.51 -1.37 -3.60
N ARG A 60 -16.82 -0.15 -3.17
CA ARG A 60 -16.00 1.05 -3.41
C ARG A 60 -15.82 1.86 -2.13
N LEU A 61 -14.70 2.55 -2.03
CA LEU A 61 -14.41 3.52 -0.98
C LEU A 61 -14.25 4.92 -1.59
N ASP A 62 -15.23 5.80 -1.38
CA ASP A 62 -15.18 7.21 -1.82
C ASP A 62 -14.61 8.08 -0.69
N GLY A 63 -13.38 7.82 -0.28
CA GLY A 63 -12.78 8.50 0.87
C GLY A 63 -11.53 7.81 1.42
N ARG A 64 -11.18 8.14 2.65
CA ARG A 64 -10.12 7.44 3.40
C ARG A 64 -10.71 6.65 4.56
N ALA A 65 -10.15 5.49 4.81
CA ALA A 65 -10.48 4.68 5.97
C ALA A 65 -9.21 4.41 6.78
N VAL A 66 -9.33 4.43 8.11
CA VAL A 66 -8.24 4.06 9.01
C VAL A 66 -8.62 2.74 9.66
N LEU A 67 -7.69 1.80 9.66
CA LEU A 67 -7.87 0.51 10.33
C LEU A 67 -6.66 0.18 11.21
N GLU A 68 -6.91 -0.61 12.25
CA GLU A 68 -5.88 -1.24 13.06
C GLU A 68 -5.72 -2.68 12.59
N TRP A 69 -4.49 -3.07 12.27
CA TRP A 69 -4.12 -4.45 11.98
C TRP A 69 -3.30 -4.99 13.14
N THR A 70 -3.72 -6.14 13.68
CA THR A 70 -3.00 -6.84 14.75
C THR A 70 -2.38 -8.12 14.20
N LEU A 71 -1.07 -8.29 14.41
CA LEU A 71 -0.35 -9.52 14.15
C LEU A 71 -0.10 -10.27 15.46
N THR A 72 -0.43 -11.55 15.45
CA THR A 72 -0.21 -12.48 16.54
C THR A 72 0.70 -13.61 16.10
N ARG A 73 1.49 -14.15 17.02
CA ARG A 73 2.26 -15.36 16.76
C ARG A 73 1.30 -16.54 16.54
N GLY A 74 1.59 -17.36 15.53
CA GLY A 74 0.83 -18.58 15.28
C GLY A 74 1.03 -19.61 16.39
N PRO A 75 0.09 -20.55 16.57
CA PRO A 75 0.15 -21.58 17.61
C PRO A 75 1.39 -22.49 17.49
N ASP A 76 1.93 -22.65 16.28
CA ASP A 76 3.12 -23.47 16.01
C ASP A 76 4.45 -22.68 16.09
N SER A 77 4.40 -21.40 16.48
CA SER A 77 5.61 -20.58 16.60
C SER A 77 6.36 -20.92 17.88
N GLY A 78 7.64 -21.28 17.76
CA GLY A 78 8.54 -21.46 18.91
C GLY A 78 8.84 -20.16 19.69
N ALA A 79 8.44 -19.01 19.16
CA ALA A 79 8.55 -17.71 19.81
C ALA A 79 7.16 -17.19 20.18
N THR A 80 6.96 -16.84 21.46
CA THR A 80 5.67 -16.35 21.98
C THR A 80 5.54 -14.83 21.95
N LYS A 81 6.63 -14.11 21.69
CA LYS A 81 6.68 -12.64 21.72
C LYS A 81 7.42 -12.08 20.50
N TYR A 82 7.12 -10.83 20.16
CA TYR A 82 7.89 -10.01 19.24
C TYR A 82 8.88 -9.18 20.04
N VAL A 83 10.06 -8.93 19.46
CA VAL A 83 11.02 -7.96 19.98
C VAL A 83 10.93 -6.74 19.09
N ILE A 84 10.42 -5.64 19.64
CA ILE A 84 10.38 -4.33 18.97
C ILE A 84 11.08 -3.36 19.92
N ASP A 85 12.12 -2.69 19.44
CA ASP A 85 12.90 -1.72 20.23
C ASP A 85 13.34 -2.25 21.61
N GLU A 86 13.82 -3.50 21.64
CA GLU A 86 14.24 -4.23 22.85
C GLU A 86 13.11 -4.58 23.83
N GLU A 87 11.87 -4.25 23.51
CA GLU A 87 10.69 -4.61 24.30
C GLU A 87 10.02 -5.88 23.77
N LEU A 88 9.57 -6.72 24.70
CA LEU A 88 8.85 -7.96 24.42
C LEU A 88 7.34 -7.71 24.39
N ILE A 89 6.77 -7.67 23.19
CA ILE A 89 5.33 -7.48 22.99
C ILE A 89 4.67 -8.77 22.53
N GLU A 90 3.44 -9.03 22.97
CA GLU A 90 2.69 -10.24 22.59
C GLU A 90 1.99 -10.09 21.25
N GLU A 91 1.52 -8.87 20.95
CA GLU A 91 0.82 -8.52 19.73
C GLU A 91 1.49 -7.30 19.09
N ALA A 92 1.74 -7.36 17.78
CA ALA A 92 2.22 -6.21 17.03
C ALA A 92 1.04 -5.52 16.35
N LYS A 93 0.78 -4.26 16.68
CA LYS A 93 -0.32 -3.47 16.14
C LYS A 93 0.22 -2.36 15.24
N PHE A 94 -0.34 -2.24 14.05
CA PHE A 94 -0.06 -1.11 13.17
C PHE A 94 -1.36 -0.52 12.63
N THR A 95 -1.34 0.79 12.44
CA THR A 95 -2.45 1.54 11.87
C THR A 95 -2.17 1.75 10.39
N MET A 96 -3.17 1.46 9.55
CA MET A 96 -3.08 1.69 8.11
C MET A 96 -4.14 2.70 7.67
N VAL A 97 -3.74 3.58 6.76
CA VAL A 97 -4.66 4.50 6.08
C VAL A 97 -4.90 3.96 4.67
N ILE A 98 -6.15 3.64 4.37
CA ILE A 98 -6.59 3.14 3.07
C ILE A 98 -7.11 4.32 2.25
N ASP A 99 -6.47 4.59 1.10
CA ASP A 99 -6.79 5.72 0.23
C ASP A 99 -7.72 5.33 -0.92
N GLY A 100 -9.03 5.49 -0.70
CA GLY A 100 -10.05 5.31 -1.73
C GLY A 100 -10.11 6.44 -2.75
N TRP A 101 -9.49 7.60 -2.50
CA TRP A 101 -9.44 8.68 -3.48
C TRP A 101 -8.58 8.37 -4.70
N SER A 102 -7.57 7.54 -4.53
CA SER A 102 -6.67 7.15 -5.61
C SER A 102 -6.99 5.78 -6.19
N ALA A 103 -7.59 4.89 -5.39
CA ALA A 103 -7.94 3.53 -5.80
C ALA A 103 -9.30 3.09 -5.17
N PRO A 104 -10.44 3.68 -5.56
CA PRO A 104 -11.75 3.45 -4.95
C PRO A 104 -12.19 1.98 -4.96
N LEU A 105 -11.97 1.24 -6.06
CA LEU A 105 -12.39 -0.16 -6.16
C LEU A 105 -11.48 -1.08 -5.36
N SER A 106 -10.16 -0.86 -5.45
CA SER A 106 -9.17 -1.64 -4.70
C SER A 106 -9.34 -1.47 -3.19
N ALA A 107 -9.48 -0.22 -2.74
CA ALA A 107 -9.72 0.13 -1.34
C ALA A 107 -11.07 -0.41 -0.85
N GLY A 108 -12.13 -0.26 -1.65
CA GLY A 108 -13.46 -0.76 -1.33
C GLY A 108 -13.50 -2.28 -1.17
N ASN A 109 -12.87 -3.02 -2.09
CA ASN A 109 -12.77 -4.47 -1.99
C ASN A 109 -12.03 -4.90 -0.73
N PHE A 110 -10.87 -4.32 -0.45
CA PHE A 110 -10.10 -4.64 0.75
C PHE A 110 -10.90 -4.38 2.03
N LEU A 111 -11.59 -3.23 2.13
CA LEU A 111 -12.40 -2.90 3.30
C LEU A 111 -13.63 -3.83 3.46
N ASP A 112 -14.27 -4.24 2.36
CA ASP A 112 -15.35 -5.25 2.40
C ASP A 112 -14.83 -6.58 2.97
N LEU A 113 -13.65 -7.04 2.55
CA LEU A 113 -13.02 -8.26 3.08
C LEU A 113 -12.66 -8.13 4.56
N VAL A 114 -12.12 -6.98 4.98
CA VAL A 114 -11.84 -6.69 6.40
C VAL A 114 -13.12 -6.73 7.24
N ASN A 115 -14.20 -6.10 6.76
CA ASN A 115 -15.50 -6.09 7.46
C ASN A 115 -16.10 -7.50 7.59
N ARG A 116 -15.87 -8.36 6.59
CA ARG A 116 -16.25 -9.78 6.59
C ARG A 116 -15.33 -10.67 7.43
N LYS A 117 -14.31 -10.10 8.08
CA LYS A 117 -13.30 -10.82 8.86
C LYS A 117 -12.50 -11.83 8.04
N PHE A 118 -12.38 -11.61 6.73
CA PHE A 118 -11.72 -12.54 5.81
C PHE A 118 -10.23 -12.76 6.16
N TYR A 119 -9.53 -11.68 6.52
CA TYR A 119 -8.11 -11.73 6.86
C TYR A 119 -7.81 -12.29 8.26
N ASN A 120 -8.82 -12.45 9.11
CA ASN A 120 -8.61 -12.85 10.50
C ASN A 120 -8.11 -14.30 10.57
N GLY A 121 -6.96 -14.49 11.22
CA GLY A 121 -6.34 -15.81 11.39
C GLY A 121 -5.66 -16.36 10.14
N LEU A 122 -5.59 -15.60 9.05
CA LEU A 122 -4.80 -16.01 7.89
C LEU A 122 -3.30 -15.87 8.20
N PRO A 123 -2.48 -16.85 7.79
CA PRO A 123 -1.03 -16.74 7.94
C PRO A 123 -0.46 -15.69 6.99
N ILE A 124 0.74 -15.22 7.32
CA ILE A 124 1.61 -14.54 6.36
C ILE A 124 2.26 -15.64 5.52
N GLN A 125 2.00 -15.67 4.20
CA GLN A 125 2.56 -16.71 3.33
C GLN A 125 4.01 -16.43 2.95
N ARG A 126 4.39 -15.15 2.88
CA ARG A 126 5.72 -14.73 2.47
C ARG A 126 6.18 -13.53 3.28
N ALA A 127 7.39 -13.60 3.80
CA ALA A 127 8.06 -12.51 4.49
C ALA A 127 9.54 -12.55 4.08
N ASP A 128 9.82 -12.02 2.90
CA ASP A 128 11.19 -11.85 2.40
C ASP A 128 11.55 -10.40 2.73
N GLY A 129 12.77 -10.10 3.17
CA GLY A 129 13.12 -8.85 3.87
C GLY A 129 12.59 -7.51 3.32
N PHE A 130 12.13 -7.44 2.07
CA PHE A 130 11.50 -6.28 1.43
C PHE A 130 9.95 -6.30 1.37
N ILE A 131 9.29 -7.47 1.41
CA ILE A 131 7.83 -7.63 1.28
C ILE A 131 7.26 -8.62 2.32
N ILE A 132 6.14 -8.22 2.93
CA ILE A 132 5.23 -9.13 3.64
C ILE A 132 3.99 -9.35 2.77
N GLN A 133 3.59 -10.61 2.56
CA GLN A 133 2.39 -10.98 1.81
C GLN A 133 1.45 -11.84 2.67
N THR A 134 0.18 -11.47 2.68
CA THR A 134 -0.91 -12.18 3.37
C THR A 134 -2.16 -12.27 2.48
N GLY A 135 -3.22 -12.93 2.93
CA GLY A 135 -4.52 -12.93 2.25
C GLY A 135 -4.82 -14.10 1.32
N ASP A 136 -3.99 -15.14 1.30
CA ASP A 136 -4.31 -16.39 0.60
C ASP A 136 -5.17 -17.30 1.50
N PRO A 137 -6.44 -17.59 1.13
CA PRO A 137 -7.32 -18.47 1.88
C PRO A 137 -7.06 -19.97 1.64
N GLY A 138 -6.15 -20.32 0.72
CA GLY A 138 -5.82 -21.69 0.33
C GLY A 138 -6.40 -22.12 -1.03
N ALA A 139 -5.77 -23.13 -1.61
CA ALA A 139 -6.14 -23.67 -2.93
C ALA A 139 -7.54 -24.29 -2.98
N ASP A 140 -8.01 -24.84 -1.85
CA ASP A 140 -9.37 -25.38 -1.68
C ASP A 140 -10.45 -24.31 -1.82
N LYS A 141 -10.08 -23.04 -1.63
CA LYS A 141 -10.95 -21.87 -1.77
C LYS A 141 -10.66 -21.07 -3.04
N GLY A 142 -9.91 -21.65 -3.98
CA GLY A 142 -9.57 -21.02 -5.25
C GLY A 142 -8.59 -19.86 -5.13
N ASN A 143 -7.79 -19.80 -4.05
CA ASN A 143 -6.82 -18.73 -3.76
C ASN A 143 -7.42 -17.31 -3.75
N GLY A 144 -8.73 -17.19 -3.46
CA GLY A 144 -9.40 -15.90 -3.44
C GLY A 144 -10.71 -15.87 -2.67
N PHE A 145 -11.36 -14.71 -2.67
CA PHE A 145 -12.62 -14.52 -1.96
C PHE A 145 -13.82 -14.91 -2.83
N SER A 146 -14.66 -15.83 -2.33
CA SER A 146 -15.95 -16.16 -2.93
C SER A 146 -17.09 -15.50 -2.14
N PRO A 147 -17.99 -14.71 -2.78
CA PRO A 147 -19.00 -13.94 -2.04
C PRO A 147 -20.12 -14.79 -1.39
N GLY A 148 -20.25 -16.06 -1.78
CA GLY A 148 -21.20 -17.00 -1.20
C GLY A 148 -20.96 -18.45 -1.65
N PRO A 149 -21.66 -19.43 -1.05
CA PRO A 149 -21.53 -20.83 -1.42
C PRO A 149 -21.83 -21.07 -2.90
N GLY A 150 -20.88 -21.65 -3.63
CA GLY A 150 -21.02 -21.95 -5.06
C GLY A 150 -20.91 -20.75 -6.01
N GLN A 151 -20.59 -19.55 -5.49
CA GLN A 151 -20.29 -18.40 -6.33
C GLN A 151 -18.82 -18.41 -6.78
N PRO A 152 -18.51 -17.90 -7.98
CA PRO A 152 -17.14 -17.79 -8.43
C PRO A 152 -16.35 -16.83 -7.52
N VAL A 153 -15.03 -16.99 -7.54
CA VAL A 153 -14.12 -16.06 -6.87
C VAL A 153 -14.32 -14.67 -7.46
N ARG A 154 -14.41 -13.66 -6.59
CA ARG A 154 -14.59 -12.26 -6.99
C ARG A 154 -13.32 -11.76 -7.68
N THR A 155 -13.48 -11.21 -8.88
CA THR A 155 -12.46 -10.42 -9.57
C THR A 155 -12.70 -8.93 -9.38
N ILE A 156 -11.64 -8.13 -9.44
CA ILE A 156 -11.73 -6.67 -9.54
C ILE A 156 -10.78 -6.17 -10.62
N PRO A 157 -11.13 -5.09 -11.35
CA PRO A 157 -10.31 -4.63 -12.45
C PRO A 157 -8.97 -4.06 -12.00
N LEU A 158 -7.99 -4.07 -12.91
CA LEU A 158 -6.74 -3.33 -12.71
C LEU A 158 -7.03 -1.84 -12.62
N GLU A 159 -6.65 -1.20 -11.51
CA GLU A 159 -6.92 0.21 -11.26
C GLU A 159 -5.60 0.99 -11.26
N VAL A 160 -5.38 1.82 -12.28
CA VAL A 160 -4.13 2.60 -12.43
C VAL A 160 -4.45 4.08 -12.53
N GLY A 161 -4.25 4.81 -11.44
CA GLY A 161 -4.30 6.27 -11.43
C GLY A 161 -3.07 6.87 -12.10
N LEU A 162 -3.25 7.84 -12.99
CA LEU A 162 -2.17 8.52 -13.71
C LEU A 162 -2.08 10.00 -13.32
N ARG A 163 -0.86 10.51 -13.13
CA ARG A 163 -0.63 11.92 -12.86
C ARG A 163 -1.13 12.77 -14.04
N GLY A 164 -1.84 13.86 -13.72
CA GLY A 164 -2.41 14.77 -14.74
C GLY A 164 -3.72 14.30 -15.38
N ARG A 165 -4.21 13.09 -15.08
CA ARG A 165 -5.53 12.62 -15.51
C ARG A 165 -6.53 12.65 -14.36
N LYS A 166 -7.78 12.98 -14.69
CA LYS A 166 -8.90 12.96 -13.73
C LYS A 166 -9.48 11.57 -13.50
N GLU A 167 -9.27 10.66 -14.44
CA GLU A 167 -9.85 9.32 -14.46
C GLU A 167 -8.71 8.30 -14.47
N ALA A 168 -8.85 7.27 -13.64
CA ALA A 168 -7.96 6.11 -13.63
C ALA A 168 -8.22 5.22 -14.84
N LEU A 169 -7.24 4.41 -15.20
CA LEU A 169 -7.43 3.26 -16.07
C LEU A 169 -8.08 2.13 -15.28
N TYR A 170 -9.02 1.42 -15.91
CA TYR A 170 -9.69 0.26 -15.34
C TYR A 170 -9.56 -0.93 -16.31
N GLY A 171 -9.03 -2.05 -15.84
CA GLY A 171 -8.88 -3.29 -16.61
C GLY A 171 -7.84 -3.24 -17.73
N GLU A 172 -7.03 -2.18 -17.78
CA GLU A 172 -5.97 -1.99 -18.77
C GLU A 172 -4.70 -1.41 -18.15
N THR A 173 -3.56 -1.77 -18.72
CA THR A 173 -2.25 -1.23 -18.36
C THR A 173 -1.97 0.09 -19.08
N VAL A 174 -0.95 0.83 -18.62
CA VAL A 174 -0.49 2.07 -19.26
C VAL A 174 -0.03 1.84 -20.70
N ASP A 175 0.57 0.68 -20.96
CA ASP A 175 1.06 0.28 -22.28
C ASP A 175 -0.08 -0.07 -23.23
N GLU A 176 -1.10 -0.80 -22.77
CA GLU A 176 -2.32 -1.12 -23.53
C GLU A 176 -3.10 0.16 -23.89
N ALA A 177 -3.19 1.10 -22.94
CA ALA A 177 -3.78 2.41 -23.15
C ALA A 177 -2.93 3.33 -24.06
N ARG A 178 -1.72 2.90 -24.46
CA ARG A 178 -0.74 3.65 -25.26
C ARG A 178 -0.31 4.99 -24.64
N LEU A 179 -0.23 5.03 -23.30
CA LEU A 179 0.09 6.23 -22.53
C LEU A 179 1.57 6.29 -22.12
N VAL A 180 2.45 6.21 -23.11
CA VAL A 180 3.91 6.17 -22.91
C VAL A 180 4.41 7.42 -22.17
N GLY A 181 5.27 7.22 -21.17
CA GLY A 181 5.89 8.31 -20.41
C GLY A 181 4.98 8.94 -19.35
N THR A 182 3.83 8.34 -19.05
CA THR A 182 2.94 8.82 -17.99
C THR A 182 3.32 8.22 -16.65
N GLU A 183 3.44 9.07 -15.63
CA GLU A 183 3.72 8.63 -14.26
C GLU A 183 2.44 8.18 -13.55
N VAL A 184 2.53 7.10 -12.78
CA VAL A 184 1.45 6.66 -11.89
C VAL A 184 1.29 7.61 -10.71
N LYS A 185 0.04 7.82 -10.29
CA LYS A 185 -0.32 8.72 -9.19
C LYS A 185 0.25 8.23 -7.86
N ILE A 186 0.18 6.92 -7.62
CA ILE A 186 0.72 6.25 -6.44
C ILE A 186 2.01 5.52 -6.88
N PRO A 187 3.20 6.05 -6.56
CA PRO A 187 4.45 5.36 -6.86
C PRO A 187 4.63 4.15 -5.93
N PHE A 188 5.15 3.08 -6.50
CA PHE A 188 5.28 1.76 -5.85
C PHE A 188 6.56 1.66 -4.98
N GLN A 189 6.93 2.72 -4.27
CA GLN A 189 8.27 2.84 -3.64
C GLN A 189 8.27 3.42 -2.22
N ALA A 190 7.14 3.72 -1.61
CA ALA A 190 7.13 4.26 -0.24
C ALA A 190 7.12 3.14 0.83
N ASP A 191 7.78 3.38 1.95
CA ASP A 191 7.74 2.53 3.14
C ASP A 191 6.30 2.29 3.58
N GLY A 192 5.96 1.03 3.87
CA GLY A 192 4.61 0.66 4.30
C GLY A 192 3.55 0.79 3.20
N THR A 193 3.95 0.94 1.92
CA THR A 193 3.00 0.89 0.80
C THR A 193 2.26 -0.44 0.82
N PHE A 194 0.95 -0.36 0.85
CA PHE A 194 0.03 -1.49 0.83
C PHE A 194 -0.57 -1.63 -0.56
N ALA A 195 -0.47 -2.82 -1.15
CA ALA A 195 -0.94 -3.08 -2.50
C ALA A 195 -1.63 -4.44 -2.60
N LEU A 196 -2.54 -4.55 -3.58
CA LEU A 196 -3.20 -5.79 -3.93
C LEU A 196 -2.33 -6.59 -4.90
N ALA A 197 -2.13 -7.87 -4.61
CA ALA A 197 -1.45 -8.77 -5.53
C ALA A 197 -2.37 -9.12 -6.70
N ARG A 198 -1.77 -9.26 -7.89
CA ARG A 198 -2.49 -9.59 -9.14
C ARG A 198 -1.82 -10.74 -9.86
N ARG A 199 -2.58 -11.41 -10.73
CA ARG A 199 -2.04 -12.42 -11.66
C ARG A 199 -1.31 -11.72 -12.81
N GLU A 200 -0.19 -12.27 -13.25
CA GLU A 200 0.75 -11.63 -14.19
C GLU A 200 0.12 -11.30 -15.56
N PHE A 201 -0.79 -12.14 -16.05
CA PHE A 201 -1.37 -12.02 -17.40
C PHE A 201 -2.88 -11.75 -17.37
N ASP A 202 -3.42 -11.29 -16.24
CA ASP A 202 -4.84 -10.99 -16.08
C ASP A 202 -5.04 -9.68 -15.32
N ASN A 203 -5.40 -8.64 -16.07
CA ASN A 203 -5.70 -7.32 -15.52
C ASN A 203 -6.84 -7.39 -14.49
N ASP A 204 -7.84 -8.25 -14.73
CA ASP A 204 -9.04 -8.38 -13.91
C ASP A 204 -8.97 -9.67 -13.08
N SER A 205 -8.02 -9.69 -12.14
CA SER A 205 -7.74 -10.84 -11.28
C SER A 205 -8.50 -10.80 -9.94
N GLU A 206 -8.33 -11.84 -9.10
CA GLU A 206 -8.94 -12.00 -7.79
C GLU A 206 -8.00 -11.55 -6.64
N PRO A 207 -7.89 -10.26 -6.32
CA PRO A 207 -7.00 -9.84 -5.25
C PRO A 207 -7.67 -10.05 -3.90
N ALA A 208 -7.54 -11.27 -3.37
CA ALA A 208 -7.61 -11.51 -1.95
C ALA A 208 -6.24 -11.26 -1.28
N LEU A 209 -5.17 -11.54 -2.03
CA LEU A 209 -3.80 -11.39 -1.57
C LEU A 209 -3.40 -9.92 -1.53
N VAL A 210 -2.79 -9.53 -0.41
CA VAL A 210 -2.27 -8.20 -0.17
C VAL A 210 -0.80 -8.31 0.20
N PHE A 211 -0.03 -7.28 -0.15
CA PHE A 211 1.36 -7.21 0.24
C PHE A 211 1.74 -5.80 0.68
N MET A 212 2.72 -5.74 1.58
CA MET A 212 3.24 -4.52 2.19
C MET A 212 4.75 -4.49 2.04
N PHE A 213 5.30 -3.34 1.67
CA PHE A 213 6.74 -3.12 1.67
C PHE A 213 7.27 -2.77 3.05
N LEU A 214 8.41 -3.37 3.41
CA LEU A 214 9.09 -3.14 4.68
C LEU A 214 10.06 -1.95 4.65
N PHE A 215 10.56 -1.57 3.48
CA PHE A 215 11.43 -0.41 3.26
C PHE A 215 11.42 0.03 1.78
N GLU A 216 11.93 1.23 1.54
CA GLU A 216 12.05 1.89 0.25
C GLU A 216 13.03 1.09 -0.58
N SER A 217 12.51 0.40 -1.60
CA SER A 217 13.36 -0.37 -2.49
C SER A 217 14.18 0.60 -3.34
N VAL A 218 15.42 0.87 -2.92
CA VAL A 218 16.42 1.55 -3.75
C VAL A 218 16.99 0.54 -4.76
N VAL A 219 16.12 0.00 -5.62
CA VAL A 219 16.54 -0.73 -6.82
C VAL A 219 15.82 -0.14 -8.03
N LEU A 220 16.17 1.11 -8.34
CA LEU A 220 16.13 1.60 -9.71
C LEU A 220 17.42 1.17 -10.41
N SER A 221 17.44 -0.09 -10.87
CA SER A 221 18.21 -0.43 -12.06
C SER A 221 17.44 -1.46 -12.87
N ALA A 222 16.73 -0.97 -13.89
CA ALA A 222 16.38 -1.78 -15.03
C ALA A 222 17.69 -2.32 -15.64
N ARG A 223 18.04 -3.55 -15.29
CA ARG A 223 19.00 -4.38 -16.01
C ARG A 223 18.38 -5.77 -16.14
N ILE A 224 17.53 -5.90 -17.14
CA ILE A 224 17.14 -7.18 -17.69
C ILE A 224 18.43 -7.78 -18.28
N TRP A 225 18.99 -8.79 -17.59
CA TRP A 225 19.82 -9.80 -18.23
C TRP A 225 18.98 -11.07 -18.29
N VAL A 226 18.63 -11.45 -19.51
CA VAL A 226 18.15 -12.78 -19.86
C VAL A 226 19.40 -13.62 -20.10
N GLU A 227 19.53 -14.75 -19.41
CA GLU A 227 20.29 -15.90 -19.93
C GLU A 227 19.43 -16.66 -20.94
#